data_AF-A0A095UHL0-F1
#
_entry.id   AF-A0A095UHL0-F1
#
_cell.length_a   1.000
_cell.length_b   1.000
_cell.length_c   1.000
_cell.angle_alpha   90.00
_cell.angle_beta   90.00
_cell.angle_gamma   90.00
#
_symmetry.space_group_name_H-M   'P 1'
#
loop_
_entity.id
_entity.type
_entity.pdbx_description
1 polymer ?
#
loop_
_entity_poly.entity_id
_entity_poly.type
_entity_poly.pdbx_seq_one_letter_code
_entity_poly.pdbx_strand_id
1 'polypeptide(L)'
;MNRRFTLLALASSAVLSLSAAAARPAVQAGSPLPAWAASWFASPQPLWEDSFVLPTGMPAELHGQTLRETLMLSLGGRRLRVVLSNRYGTRPLVIGAAHVALSAGGAAIDQRSDRALAFGGRPGVTVAPGAQAVSDPVELAVPALGELAVSTYFPGATPVTTFHWGAQQSGALVSGDAVAAADLPGAEALEGRAFLVGVWVERPAPAPVVAAFGDSLTDGNGSTPGANRRWPDFLARRLAPQGVGVVNAGISGARVWGDKMGVNAMARFDADVLSQPGVRTVVMMMGINDIGWPDSAFAPDDAPMTAARLAEGYRQLTEAARARGVRIVGGTIAPFEGSLHGTPLSGHYSPAKDAVRLEVNRWIRESGAFDAVVDFDAVLRDPAHPARLLPAYDSGDHLHPSDAGYQAMAQALDLATLFGR
;
A
#
# COMPACT_ATOMS: atom_id res chain seq x y z
N MET A 1 -22.98 57.38 91.38
CA MET A 1 -24.25 56.89 90.80
C MET A 1 -23.92 55.86 89.73
N ASN A 2 -24.58 54.71 89.81
CA ASN A 2 -24.35 53.49 89.04
C ASN A 2 -24.28 53.67 87.52
N ARG A 3 -23.34 52.97 86.86
CA ARG A 3 -23.60 52.11 85.70
C ARG A 3 -22.35 51.27 85.37
N ARG A 4 -22.52 49.95 85.48
CA ARG A 4 -21.54 48.91 85.12
C ARG A 4 -21.41 48.83 83.60
N PHE A 5 -20.18 48.77 83.09
CA PHE A 5 -19.87 48.30 81.73
C PHE A 5 -18.78 47.24 81.83
N THR A 6 -19.15 46.01 81.50
CA THR A 6 -18.28 44.83 81.46
C THR A 6 -17.62 44.76 80.08
N LEU A 7 -16.29 44.84 80.02
CA LEU A 7 -15.50 44.64 78.81
C LEU A 7 -15.26 43.13 78.61
N LEU A 8 -15.82 42.57 77.52
CA LEU A 8 -15.53 41.22 77.04
C LEU A 8 -14.24 41.25 76.19
N ALA A 9 -13.27 40.41 76.55
CA ALA A 9 -12.06 40.18 75.79
C ALA A 9 -12.34 39.32 74.54
N LEU A 10 -11.90 39.78 73.37
CA LEU A 10 -11.87 38.99 72.14
C LEU A 10 -10.70 38.00 72.19
N ALA A 11 -11.00 36.69 72.09
CA ALA A 11 -10.03 35.65 71.80
C ALA A 11 -10.10 35.30 70.31
N SER A 12 -9.01 35.52 69.57
CA SER A 12 -8.86 35.15 68.15
C SER A 12 -8.45 33.69 68.03
N SER A 13 -9.35 32.85 67.51
CA SER A 13 -9.08 31.45 67.17
C SER A 13 -8.58 31.35 65.72
N ALA A 14 -7.31 30.98 65.53
CA ALA A 14 -6.75 30.65 64.23
C ALA A 14 -7.18 29.24 63.80
N VAL A 15 -7.87 29.12 62.66
CA VAL A 15 -8.24 27.85 62.05
C VAL A 15 -7.09 27.41 61.14
N LEU A 16 -6.35 26.36 61.53
CA LEU A 16 -5.41 25.67 60.64
C LEU A 16 -6.19 24.72 59.71
N SER A 17 -6.29 25.09 58.44
CA SER A 17 -6.80 24.22 57.37
C SER A 17 -5.71 23.23 56.96
N LEU A 18 -5.81 21.97 57.39
CA LEU A 18 -4.97 20.89 56.88
C LEU A 18 -5.45 20.51 55.45
N SER A 19 -4.75 21.00 54.44
CA SER A 19 -4.92 20.53 53.06
C SER A 19 -4.27 19.16 52.90
N ALA A 20 -5.06 18.10 53.01
CA ALA A 20 -4.61 16.75 52.64
C ALA A 20 -4.43 16.68 51.12
N ALA A 21 -3.20 16.77 50.64
CA ALA A 21 -2.86 16.49 49.25
C ALA A 21 -3.08 14.98 49.00
N ALA A 22 -4.23 14.64 48.42
CA ALA A 22 -4.47 13.29 47.91
C ALA A 22 -3.49 13.02 46.75
N ALA A 23 -2.42 12.29 47.04
CA ALA A 23 -1.53 11.75 46.02
C ALA A 23 -2.35 10.84 45.10
N ARG A 24 -2.63 11.32 43.88
CA ARG A 24 -3.20 10.46 42.83
C ARG A 24 -2.18 9.36 42.54
N PRO A 25 -2.56 8.07 42.59
CA PRO A 25 -1.64 7.02 42.20
C PRO A 25 -1.21 7.28 40.77
N ALA A 26 0.10 7.31 40.53
CA ALA A 26 0.63 7.33 39.18
C ALA A 26 0.15 6.04 38.50
N VAL A 27 -0.77 6.18 37.54
CA VAL A 27 -1.10 5.09 36.63
C VAL A 27 0.19 4.81 35.86
N GLN A 28 0.90 3.74 36.24
CA GLN A 28 1.92 3.15 35.39
C GLN A 28 1.21 2.85 34.08
N ALA A 29 1.55 3.59 33.01
CA ALA A 29 1.14 3.22 31.67
C ALA A 29 1.63 1.79 31.46
N GLY A 30 0.70 0.84 31.39
CA GLY A 30 1.03 -0.56 31.13
C GLY A 30 1.89 -0.63 29.87
N SER A 31 2.82 -1.59 29.82
CA SER A 31 3.60 -1.84 28.61
C SER A 31 2.66 -1.87 27.40
N PRO A 32 2.96 -1.14 26.32
CA PRO A 32 2.08 -1.06 25.17
C PRO A 32 1.74 -2.48 24.70
N LEU A 33 0.45 -2.70 24.40
CA LEU A 33 0.00 -4.02 23.98
C LEU A 33 0.57 -4.35 22.60
N PRO A 34 0.95 -5.61 22.33
CA PRO A 34 1.34 -6.04 21.01
C PRO A 34 0.26 -5.68 19.98
N ALA A 35 0.71 -5.17 18.84
CA ALA A 35 -0.17 -4.73 17.76
C ALA A 35 0.32 -5.26 16.43
N TRP A 36 -0.62 -5.64 15.56
CA TRP A 36 -0.33 -5.98 14.17
C TRP A 36 -0.13 -4.70 13.36
N ALA A 37 0.93 -4.68 12.56
CA ALA A 37 1.18 -3.64 11.57
C ALA A 37 1.32 -4.29 10.19
N ALA A 38 0.70 -3.68 9.18
CA ALA A 38 0.91 -4.08 7.80
C ALA A 38 2.37 -3.79 7.40
N SER A 39 3.10 -4.83 7.03
CA SER A 39 4.51 -4.74 6.66
C SER A 39 4.68 -4.83 5.14
N TRP A 40 3.78 -5.55 4.48
CA TRP A 40 3.72 -5.63 3.03
C TRP A 40 2.25 -5.76 2.60
N PHE A 41 1.93 -5.17 1.45
CA PHE A 41 0.62 -5.27 0.79
C PHE A 41 0.82 -5.18 -0.72
N ALA A 42 -0.07 -5.83 -1.46
CA ALA A 42 -0.29 -5.58 -2.88
C ALA A 42 -1.80 -5.59 -3.13
N SER A 43 -2.31 -4.51 -3.75
CA SER A 43 -3.75 -4.41 -4.04
C SER A 43 -4.13 -5.44 -5.10
N PRO A 44 -5.12 -6.32 -4.85
CA PRO A 44 -5.57 -7.23 -5.88
C PRO A 44 -6.35 -6.48 -6.98
N GLN A 45 -6.38 -7.07 -8.16
CA GLN A 45 -7.08 -6.68 -9.37
C GLN A 45 -8.05 -7.80 -9.79
N PRO A 46 -9.23 -7.43 -10.33
CA PRO A 46 -10.10 -8.38 -11.02
C PRO A 46 -9.52 -8.69 -12.41
N LEU A 47 -9.98 -9.78 -13.01
CA LEU A 47 -9.77 -10.01 -14.45
C LEU A 47 -10.46 -8.89 -15.24
N TRP A 48 -9.75 -8.37 -16.23
CA TRP A 48 -10.37 -7.55 -17.27
C TRP A 48 -10.69 -8.42 -18.49
N GLU A 49 -11.62 -7.91 -19.31
CA GLU A 49 -12.09 -8.59 -20.51
C GLU A 49 -10.94 -8.86 -21.50
N ASP A 50 -11.01 -9.99 -22.20
CA ASP A 50 -10.03 -10.39 -23.24
C ASP A 50 -9.91 -9.39 -24.39
N SER A 51 -10.91 -8.51 -24.56
CA SER A 51 -10.89 -7.42 -25.53
C SER A 51 -10.01 -6.23 -25.13
N PHE A 52 -9.53 -6.19 -23.88
CA PHE A 52 -8.62 -5.13 -23.44
C PHE A 52 -7.25 -5.28 -24.10
N VAL A 53 -6.62 -4.14 -24.38
CA VAL A 53 -5.40 -4.07 -25.19
C VAL A 53 -4.16 -4.69 -24.54
N LEU A 54 -4.19 -4.95 -23.23
CA LEU A 54 -3.12 -5.60 -22.49
C LEU A 54 -3.55 -7.00 -22.03
N PRO A 55 -2.75 -8.05 -22.27
CA PRO A 55 -3.01 -9.36 -21.70
C PRO A 55 -2.73 -9.34 -20.18
N THR A 56 -3.40 -10.22 -19.44
CA THR A 56 -3.12 -10.39 -18.01
C THR A 56 -1.78 -11.07 -17.76
N GLY A 57 -1.29 -11.91 -18.68
CA GLY A 57 -0.08 -12.71 -18.46
C GLY A 57 -0.19 -13.74 -17.33
N MET A 58 -1.39 -13.93 -16.78
CA MET A 58 -1.68 -14.88 -15.71
C MET A 58 -2.26 -16.17 -16.28
N PRO A 59 -1.97 -17.34 -15.70
CA PRO A 59 -2.67 -18.58 -16.05
C PRO A 59 -4.16 -18.42 -15.73
N ALA A 60 -5.03 -18.88 -16.62
CA ALA A 60 -6.48 -18.83 -16.40
C ALA A 60 -6.91 -19.58 -15.13
N GLU A 61 -6.20 -20.66 -14.81
CA GLU A 61 -6.46 -21.53 -13.68
C GLU A 61 -5.16 -22.15 -13.16
N LEU A 62 -5.07 -22.35 -11.85
CA LEU A 62 -4.09 -23.21 -11.20
C LEU A 62 -4.73 -24.55 -10.87
N HIS A 63 -4.01 -25.65 -11.02
CA HIS A 63 -4.55 -26.97 -10.71
C HIS A 63 -3.45 -27.95 -10.28
N GLY A 64 -3.46 -28.32 -9.00
CA GLY A 64 -2.49 -29.26 -8.44
C GLY A 64 -1.08 -28.67 -8.49
N GLN A 65 -0.94 -27.38 -8.18
CA GLN A 65 0.30 -26.62 -8.30
C GLN A 65 0.60 -25.82 -7.05
N THR A 66 1.89 -25.59 -6.80
CA THR A 66 2.40 -24.65 -5.80
C THR A 66 2.88 -23.38 -6.47
N LEU A 67 2.35 -22.25 -6.03
CA LEU A 67 2.86 -20.92 -6.39
C LEU A 67 3.70 -20.38 -5.23
N ARG A 68 4.96 -20.01 -5.51
CA ARG A 68 5.86 -19.34 -4.56
C ARG A 68 6.06 -17.90 -4.98
N GLU A 69 5.70 -16.97 -4.10
CA GLU A 69 5.78 -15.54 -4.33
C GLU A 69 6.78 -14.90 -3.38
N THR A 70 7.72 -14.12 -3.92
CA THR A 70 8.70 -13.38 -3.13
C THR A 70 8.24 -11.96 -2.85
N LEU A 71 8.58 -11.40 -1.70
CA LEU A 71 8.20 -10.03 -1.30
C LEU A 71 9.21 -9.45 -0.31
N MET A 72 9.36 -8.12 -0.30
CA MET A 72 10.17 -7.40 0.70
C MET A 72 9.26 -6.79 1.76
N LEU A 73 9.53 -7.07 3.04
CA LEU A 73 8.84 -6.45 4.16
C LEU A 73 9.30 -5.00 4.38
N SER A 74 8.44 -4.11 4.87
CA SER A 74 8.89 -2.80 5.37
C SER A 74 9.31 -2.85 6.85
N LEU A 75 8.56 -3.59 7.67
CA LEU A 75 8.81 -3.80 9.10
C LEU A 75 9.15 -5.26 9.41
N GLY A 76 10.07 -5.44 10.35
CA GLY A 76 10.38 -6.75 10.93
C GLY A 76 9.50 -7.08 12.14
N GLY A 77 9.59 -8.31 12.64
CA GLY A 77 8.85 -8.78 13.80
C GLY A 77 9.29 -10.17 14.24
N ARG A 78 8.76 -10.64 15.39
CA ARG A 78 8.98 -12.01 15.87
C ARG A 78 7.88 -12.97 15.44
N ARG A 79 6.70 -12.41 15.15
CA ARG A 79 5.57 -13.12 14.60
C ARG A 79 5.02 -12.40 13.40
N LEU A 80 4.50 -13.17 12.45
CA LEU A 80 3.82 -12.64 11.28
C LEU A 80 2.49 -13.35 11.02
N ARG A 81 1.67 -12.73 10.17
CA ARG A 81 0.47 -13.31 9.56
C ARG A 81 0.49 -13.06 8.07
N VAL A 82 -0.02 -14.02 7.30
CA VAL A 82 -0.19 -13.91 5.85
C VAL A 82 -1.66 -13.74 5.53
N VAL A 83 -1.97 -12.88 4.55
CA VAL A 83 -3.33 -12.58 4.10
C VAL A 83 -3.51 -13.05 2.67
N LEU A 84 -4.47 -13.95 2.47
CA LEU A 84 -4.87 -14.52 1.19
C LEU A 84 -6.30 -14.05 0.86
N SER A 85 -6.57 -13.73 -0.39
CA SER A 85 -7.79 -13.01 -0.80
C SER A 85 -8.47 -13.71 -1.96
N ASN A 86 -9.79 -13.88 -1.84
CA ASN A 86 -10.68 -14.29 -2.92
C ASN A 86 -11.63 -13.15 -3.31
N ARG A 87 -11.14 -11.90 -3.23
CA ARG A 87 -11.94 -10.67 -3.36
C ARG A 87 -12.78 -10.61 -4.64
N TYR A 88 -12.24 -11.09 -5.75
CA TYR A 88 -12.89 -11.04 -7.07
C TYR A 88 -13.34 -12.42 -7.57
N GLY A 89 -13.18 -13.47 -6.75
CA GLY A 89 -13.64 -14.79 -7.13
C GLY A 89 -15.15 -14.96 -6.97
N THR A 90 -15.72 -15.79 -7.83
CA THR A 90 -17.15 -16.17 -7.83
C THR A 90 -17.39 -17.58 -7.27
N ARG A 91 -16.32 -18.29 -6.92
CA ARG A 91 -16.33 -19.64 -6.32
C ARG A 91 -15.41 -19.68 -5.10
N PRO A 92 -15.60 -20.62 -4.16
CA PRO A 92 -14.69 -20.78 -3.04
C PRO A 92 -13.25 -21.06 -3.51
N LEU A 93 -12.27 -20.33 -2.96
CA LEU A 93 -10.85 -20.55 -3.17
C LEU A 93 -10.37 -21.60 -2.17
N VAL A 94 -9.88 -22.75 -2.65
CA VAL A 94 -9.39 -23.83 -1.81
C VAL A 94 -7.86 -23.81 -1.76
N ILE A 95 -7.31 -23.68 -0.56
CA ILE A 95 -5.88 -23.68 -0.30
C ILE A 95 -5.55 -24.94 0.50
N GLY A 96 -4.76 -25.83 -0.09
CA GLY A 96 -4.43 -27.13 0.49
C GLY A 96 -3.38 -27.04 1.60
N ALA A 97 -2.33 -26.25 1.34
CA ALA A 97 -1.25 -25.96 2.28
C ALA A 97 -0.63 -24.61 1.92
N ALA A 98 -0.02 -23.95 2.90
CA ALA A 98 0.80 -22.77 2.63
C ALA A 98 1.96 -22.67 3.64
N HIS A 99 3.11 -22.16 3.19
CA HIS A 99 4.32 -22.00 3.98
C HIS A 99 4.90 -20.59 3.80
N VAL A 100 5.67 -20.14 4.78
CA VAL A 100 6.45 -18.91 4.74
C VAL A 100 7.88 -19.17 5.18
N ALA A 101 8.82 -18.54 4.50
CA ALA A 101 10.25 -18.60 4.83
C ALA A 101 10.93 -17.27 4.46
N LEU A 102 12.12 -17.03 5.00
CA LEU A 102 13.05 -16.04 4.45
C LEU A 102 13.48 -16.51 3.06
N SER A 103 13.47 -15.59 2.09
CA SER A 103 13.97 -15.87 0.75
C SER A 103 15.49 -16.04 0.76
N ALA A 104 16.00 -16.99 -0.01
CA ALA A 104 17.41 -17.16 -0.31
C ALA A 104 17.77 -16.68 -1.74
N GLY A 105 16.82 -15.98 -2.40
CA GLY A 105 16.94 -15.50 -3.77
C GLY A 105 16.32 -16.46 -4.80
N GLY A 106 15.79 -15.89 -5.88
CA GLY A 106 15.05 -16.68 -6.89
C GLY A 106 13.86 -17.40 -6.27
N ALA A 107 13.74 -18.71 -6.52
CA ALA A 107 12.75 -19.58 -5.91
C ALA A 107 13.23 -20.27 -4.62
N ALA A 108 14.47 -20.04 -4.19
CA ALA A 108 15.07 -20.68 -3.03
C ALA A 108 14.67 -20.01 -1.71
N ILE A 109 14.66 -20.79 -0.63
CA ILE A 109 14.35 -20.34 0.74
C ILE A 109 15.45 -20.73 1.72
N ASP A 110 15.64 -19.99 2.81
CA ASP A 110 16.38 -20.52 3.97
C ASP A 110 15.50 -21.58 4.64
N GLN A 111 15.79 -22.85 4.38
CA GLN A 111 15.00 -23.97 4.87
C GLN A 111 14.85 -24.00 6.41
N ARG A 112 15.78 -23.41 7.17
CA ARG A 112 15.67 -23.32 8.65
C ARG A 112 14.58 -22.34 9.09
N SER A 113 14.24 -21.40 8.23
CA SER A 113 13.21 -20.39 8.44
C SER A 113 11.83 -20.83 7.96
N ASP A 114 11.71 -21.99 7.28
CA ASP A 114 10.44 -22.50 6.77
C ASP A 114 9.44 -22.79 7.90
N ARG A 115 8.24 -22.25 7.77
CA ARG A 115 7.13 -22.46 8.70
C ARG A 115 5.86 -22.74 7.92
N ALA A 116 5.19 -23.83 8.29
CA ALA A 116 3.83 -24.07 7.86
C ALA A 116 2.89 -22.97 8.39
N LEU A 117 2.02 -22.48 7.52
CA LEU A 117 0.92 -21.60 7.89
C LEU A 117 -0.27 -22.45 8.37
N ALA A 118 -1.02 -21.90 9.31
CA ALA A 118 -2.30 -22.48 9.73
C ALA A 118 -3.41 -21.42 9.66
N PHE A 119 -4.66 -21.86 9.52
CA PHE A 119 -5.85 -21.03 9.47
C PHE A 119 -6.90 -21.60 10.43
N GLY A 120 -6.98 -21.05 11.64
CA GLY A 120 -7.81 -21.62 12.71
C GLY A 120 -7.34 -23.01 13.12
N GLY A 121 -6.02 -23.21 13.21
CA GLY A 121 -5.34 -24.44 13.60
C GLY A 121 -5.24 -25.51 12.50
N ARG A 122 -5.71 -25.24 11.28
CA ARG A 122 -5.67 -26.18 10.14
C ARG A 122 -4.62 -25.78 9.10
N PRO A 123 -3.97 -26.74 8.42
CA PRO A 123 -2.91 -26.45 7.44
C PRO A 123 -3.42 -25.79 6.15
N GLY A 124 -4.73 -25.86 5.87
CA GLY A 124 -5.37 -25.28 4.70
C GLY A 124 -6.68 -24.55 5.05
N VAL A 125 -7.23 -23.84 4.06
CA VAL A 125 -8.43 -23.00 4.22
C VAL A 125 -9.24 -22.94 2.93
N THR A 126 -10.56 -22.83 3.09
CA THR A 126 -11.47 -22.47 1.99
C THR A 126 -11.95 -21.04 2.20
N VAL A 127 -11.64 -20.15 1.25
CA VAL A 127 -12.00 -18.72 1.31
C VAL A 127 -13.24 -18.48 0.45
N ALA A 128 -14.31 -17.98 1.05
CA ALA A 128 -15.55 -17.68 0.34
C ALA A 128 -15.34 -16.60 -0.74
N PRO A 129 -16.17 -16.56 -1.79
CA PRO A 129 -16.22 -15.44 -2.75
C PRO A 129 -16.25 -14.08 -2.03
N GLY A 130 -15.42 -13.13 -2.45
CA GLY A 130 -15.34 -11.79 -1.86
C GLY A 130 -14.63 -11.71 -0.51
N ALA A 131 -14.19 -12.82 0.08
CA ALA A 131 -13.61 -12.85 1.42
C ALA A 131 -12.07 -12.90 1.42
N GLN A 132 -11.50 -12.74 2.62
CA GLN A 132 -10.07 -12.91 2.90
C GLN A 132 -9.87 -13.95 4.01
N ALA A 133 -8.74 -14.65 3.96
CA ALA A 133 -8.23 -15.48 5.04
C ALA A 133 -6.94 -14.86 5.60
N VAL A 134 -6.87 -14.76 6.91
CA VAL A 134 -5.66 -14.35 7.64
C VAL A 134 -5.15 -15.58 8.38
N SER A 135 -3.86 -15.88 8.22
CA SER A 135 -3.25 -17.00 8.94
C SER A 135 -3.27 -16.78 10.45
N ASP A 136 -3.14 -17.87 11.20
CA ASP A 136 -2.76 -17.82 12.60
C ASP A 136 -1.37 -17.15 12.72
N PRO A 137 -1.02 -16.56 13.90
CA PRO A 137 0.31 -16.02 14.13
C PRO A 137 1.40 -17.10 13.97
N VAL A 138 2.43 -16.81 13.17
CA VAL A 138 3.57 -17.70 12.96
C VAL A 138 4.80 -17.15 13.66
N GLU A 139 5.43 -17.96 14.52
CA GLU A 139 6.71 -17.63 15.18
C GLU A 139 7.87 -17.75 14.17
N LEU A 140 8.23 -16.60 13.59
CA LEU A 140 9.34 -16.45 12.67
C LEU A 140 9.93 -15.04 12.85
N ALA A 141 11.17 -14.98 13.33
CA ALA A 141 11.89 -13.73 13.43
C ALA A 141 12.28 -13.26 12.03
N VAL A 142 11.71 -12.14 11.59
CA VAL A 142 11.96 -11.53 10.28
C VAL A 142 12.57 -10.14 10.48
N PRO A 143 13.67 -9.79 9.79
CA PRO A 143 14.23 -8.46 9.85
C PRO A 143 13.34 -7.46 9.08
N ALA A 144 13.42 -6.18 9.45
CA ALA A 144 12.88 -5.13 8.60
C ALA A 144 13.61 -5.14 7.26
N LEU A 145 12.90 -4.90 6.15
CA LEU A 145 13.48 -4.98 4.80
C LEU A 145 13.92 -6.40 4.39
N GLY A 146 13.57 -7.41 5.20
CA GLY A 146 13.81 -8.81 4.87
C GLY A 146 12.91 -9.27 3.72
N GLU A 147 13.46 -10.13 2.87
CA GLU A 147 12.69 -10.77 1.81
C GLU A 147 12.10 -12.09 2.31
N LEU A 148 10.82 -12.30 2.03
CA LEU A 148 10.09 -13.54 2.30
C LEU A 148 9.75 -14.24 1.00
N ALA A 149 9.60 -15.56 1.09
CA ALA A 149 8.89 -16.38 0.13
C ALA A 149 7.66 -16.97 0.80
N VAL A 150 6.50 -16.79 0.18
CA VAL A 150 5.24 -17.44 0.57
C VAL A 150 4.89 -18.46 -0.49
N SER A 151 4.77 -19.73 -0.10
CA SER A 151 4.38 -20.81 -1.01
C SER A 151 2.95 -21.25 -0.71
N THR A 152 2.10 -21.30 -1.72
CA THR A 152 0.69 -21.68 -1.58
C THR A 152 0.37 -22.82 -2.54
N TYR A 153 -0.18 -23.92 -2.03
CA TYR A 153 -0.61 -25.07 -2.81
C TYR A 153 -2.11 -25.03 -3.12
N PHE A 154 -2.43 -25.15 -4.40
CA PHE A 154 -3.80 -25.18 -4.94
C PHE A 154 -4.12 -26.61 -5.40
N PRO A 155 -4.80 -27.41 -4.56
CA PRO A 155 -4.95 -28.86 -4.79
C PRO A 155 -5.91 -29.23 -5.93
N GLY A 156 -6.73 -28.29 -6.39
CA GLY A 156 -7.70 -28.50 -7.45
C GLY A 156 -7.83 -27.27 -8.34
N ALA A 157 -8.68 -27.38 -9.35
CA ALA A 157 -9.04 -26.31 -10.28
C ALA A 157 -9.38 -25.00 -9.54
N THR A 158 -8.51 -24.00 -9.71
CA THR A 158 -8.56 -22.70 -9.03
C THR A 158 -8.45 -21.55 -10.05
N PRO A 159 -9.57 -20.99 -10.52
CA PRO A 159 -9.55 -19.85 -11.44
C PRO A 159 -8.83 -18.64 -10.85
N VAL A 160 -7.84 -18.10 -11.56
CA VAL A 160 -7.05 -16.92 -11.12
C VAL A 160 -7.85 -15.65 -11.39
N THR A 161 -8.80 -15.39 -10.50
CA THR A 161 -9.74 -14.26 -10.59
C THR A 161 -9.32 -13.06 -9.74
N THR A 162 -8.47 -13.31 -8.74
CA THR A 162 -7.88 -12.31 -7.85
C THR A 162 -6.37 -12.37 -7.99
N PHE A 163 -5.79 -11.37 -8.64
CA PHE A 163 -4.35 -11.33 -8.93
C PHE A 163 -3.81 -9.92 -8.78
N HIS A 164 -2.52 -9.71 -9.00
CA HIS A 164 -1.94 -8.38 -9.11
C HIS A 164 -0.94 -8.40 -10.27
N TRP A 165 -1.22 -7.57 -11.26
CA TRP A 165 -0.50 -7.44 -12.53
C TRP A 165 0.69 -6.51 -12.38
N GLY A 166 1.78 -6.78 -13.09
CA GLY A 166 2.89 -5.82 -13.14
C GLY A 166 3.62 -5.65 -11.80
N ALA A 167 3.61 -6.68 -10.95
CA ALA A 167 4.10 -6.69 -9.56
C ALA A 167 5.58 -6.27 -9.35
N GLN A 168 6.33 -6.06 -10.43
CA GLN A 168 7.78 -5.87 -10.49
C GLN A 168 8.56 -6.92 -9.69
N GLN A 169 7.95 -8.10 -9.52
CA GLN A 169 8.49 -9.27 -8.85
C GLN A 169 7.91 -10.50 -9.53
N SER A 170 8.69 -11.58 -9.58
CA SER A 170 8.28 -12.83 -10.21
C SER A 170 7.82 -13.84 -9.17
N GLY A 171 6.78 -14.60 -9.53
CA GLY A 171 6.42 -15.85 -8.86
C GLY A 171 7.07 -17.06 -9.52
N ALA A 172 7.11 -18.17 -8.80
CA ALA A 172 7.58 -19.46 -9.31
C ALA A 172 6.46 -20.50 -9.15
N LEU A 173 6.04 -21.11 -10.26
CA LEU A 173 4.96 -22.08 -10.31
C LEU A 173 5.49 -23.49 -10.61
N VAL A 174 5.12 -24.47 -9.81
CA VAL A 174 5.53 -25.87 -9.97
C VAL A 174 4.35 -26.82 -9.74
N SER A 175 4.34 -27.96 -10.41
CA SER A 175 3.35 -29.02 -10.16
C SER A 175 3.55 -29.70 -8.81
N GLY A 176 2.45 -30.11 -8.20
CA GLY A 176 2.40 -30.81 -6.92
C GLY A 176 2.46 -29.90 -5.70
N ASP A 177 2.34 -30.53 -4.53
CA ASP A 177 2.55 -29.88 -3.24
C ASP A 177 4.05 -29.78 -2.96
N ALA A 178 4.59 -28.57 -3.14
CA ALA A 178 6.01 -28.25 -2.99
C ALA A 178 6.21 -27.06 -2.03
N VAL A 179 5.25 -26.79 -1.13
CA VAL A 179 5.26 -25.58 -0.30
C VAL A 179 6.50 -25.47 0.58
N ALA A 180 7.01 -26.61 1.08
CA ALA A 180 8.18 -26.70 1.96
C ALA A 180 9.51 -26.98 1.22
N ALA A 181 9.52 -27.09 -0.11
CA ALA A 181 10.73 -27.41 -0.86
C ALA A 181 11.76 -26.28 -0.73
N ALA A 182 13.03 -26.62 -0.48
CA ALA A 182 14.10 -25.63 -0.30
C ALA A 182 14.33 -24.75 -1.54
N ASP A 183 14.05 -25.27 -2.73
CA ASP A 183 14.12 -24.59 -4.02
C ASP A 183 13.15 -25.24 -5.02
N LEU A 184 12.83 -24.57 -6.11
CA LEU A 184 11.90 -25.02 -7.15
C LEU A 184 12.57 -25.03 -8.55
N PRO A 185 13.50 -25.97 -8.81
CA PRO A 185 14.17 -26.05 -10.10
C PRO A 185 13.17 -26.35 -11.22
N GLY A 186 13.27 -25.60 -12.32
CA GLY A 186 12.38 -25.76 -13.47
C GLY A 186 10.97 -25.21 -13.26
N ALA A 187 10.74 -24.41 -12.21
CA ALA A 187 9.49 -23.70 -12.04
C ALA A 187 9.23 -22.71 -13.19
N GLU A 188 7.98 -22.62 -13.60
CA GLU A 188 7.52 -21.61 -14.54
C GLU A 188 7.50 -20.24 -13.84
N ALA A 189 8.03 -19.22 -14.51
CA ALA A 189 8.00 -17.86 -13.99
C ALA A 189 6.61 -17.25 -14.19
N LEU A 190 6.08 -16.64 -13.14
CA LEU A 190 4.83 -15.88 -13.18
C LEU A 190 5.14 -14.38 -13.11
N GLU A 191 4.72 -13.63 -14.12
CA GLU A 191 4.87 -12.16 -14.18
C GLU A 191 3.70 -11.47 -13.47
N GLY A 192 3.59 -11.72 -12.16
CA GLY A 192 2.49 -11.23 -11.34
C GLY A 192 2.35 -11.99 -10.04
N ARG A 193 1.24 -11.74 -9.35
CA ARG A 193 0.89 -12.35 -8.06
C ARG A 193 -0.52 -12.89 -8.09
N ALA A 194 -0.81 -13.94 -7.34
CA ALA A 194 -2.16 -14.50 -7.26
C ALA A 194 -2.55 -14.77 -5.81
N PHE A 195 -3.71 -14.24 -5.40
CA PHE A 195 -4.34 -14.43 -4.09
C PHE A 195 -3.57 -13.91 -2.86
N LEU A 196 -2.23 -13.82 -2.87
CA LEU A 196 -1.45 -13.20 -1.79
C LEU A 196 -1.55 -11.68 -1.83
N VAL A 197 -2.11 -11.10 -0.77
CA VAL A 197 -2.37 -9.64 -0.71
C VAL A 197 -1.68 -8.94 0.45
N GLY A 198 -1.27 -9.64 1.50
CA GLY A 198 -0.66 -8.95 2.65
C GLY A 198 0.18 -9.82 3.57
N VAL A 199 1.13 -9.16 4.24
CA VAL A 199 1.87 -9.71 5.39
C VAL A 199 1.84 -8.70 6.52
N TRP A 200 1.38 -9.14 7.69
CA TRP A 200 1.38 -8.35 8.91
C TRP A 200 2.44 -8.86 9.86
N VAL A 201 3.11 -7.96 10.58
CA VAL A 201 4.07 -8.32 11.62
C VAL A 201 3.56 -7.83 12.96
N GLU A 202 3.78 -8.62 14.01
CA GLU A 202 3.48 -8.19 15.36
C GLU A 202 4.61 -7.32 15.89
N ARG A 203 4.23 -6.17 16.45
CA ARG A 203 5.13 -5.20 17.03
C ARG A 203 4.89 -5.10 18.54
N PRO A 204 5.95 -4.90 19.35
CA PRO A 204 5.81 -4.75 20.80
C PRO A 204 5.07 -3.47 21.20
N ALA A 205 4.92 -2.53 20.28
CA ALA A 205 4.09 -1.34 20.41
C ALA A 205 3.48 -1.00 19.04
N PRO A 206 2.36 -0.28 18.98
CA PRO A 206 1.78 0.19 17.72
C PRO A 206 2.82 0.90 16.84
N ALA A 207 3.00 0.43 15.62
CA ALA A 207 3.86 1.04 14.62
C ALA A 207 3.00 1.78 13.58
N PRO A 208 3.31 3.05 13.25
CA PRO A 208 2.61 3.76 12.19
C PRO A 208 2.94 3.13 10.83
N VAL A 209 1.93 3.04 9.96
CA VAL A 209 2.07 2.57 8.58
C VAL A 209 1.66 3.68 7.62
N VAL A 210 2.46 3.88 6.58
CA VAL A 210 2.18 4.72 5.41
C VAL A 210 1.70 3.84 4.27
N ALA A 211 0.50 4.10 3.76
CA ALA A 211 0.01 3.47 2.53
C ALA A 211 0.37 4.34 1.32
N ALA A 212 1.04 3.76 0.34
CA ALA A 212 1.26 4.35 -0.97
C ALA A 212 0.09 3.98 -1.89
N PHE A 213 -0.85 4.89 -2.12
CA PHE A 213 -2.07 4.61 -2.88
C PHE A 213 -2.05 5.30 -4.24
N GLY A 214 -2.01 4.54 -5.32
CA GLY A 214 -1.84 5.14 -6.64
C GLY A 214 -2.00 4.20 -7.82
N ASP A 215 -1.51 4.67 -8.95
CA ASP A 215 -1.52 3.98 -10.24
C ASP A 215 -0.19 3.26 -10.54
N SER A 216 0.16 3.05 -11.81
CA SER A 216 1.36 2.34 -12.26
C SER A 216 2.66 2.97 -11.78
N LEU A 217 2.69 4.28 -11.55
CA LEU A 217 3.86 4.95 -10.98
C LEU A 217 4.02 4.59 -9.50
N THR A 218 2.93 4.30 -8.79
CA THR A 218 3.00 3.81 -7.40
C THR A 218 3.25 2.32 -7.33
N ASP A 219 2.62 1.57 -8.23
CA ASP A 219 2.83 0.14 -8.41
C ASP A 219 4.30 -0.17 -8.71
N GLY A 220 4.93 0.68 -9.53
CA GLY A 220 6.36 0.72 -9.75
C GLY A 220 6.81 0.35 -11.16
N ASN A 221 5.93 0.44 -12.15
CA ASN A 221 6.27 0.14 -13.54
C ASN A 221 7.47 0.98 -14.00
N GLY A 222 8.37 0.43 -14.81
CA GLY A 222 9.62 1.10 -15.20
C GLY A 222 10.77 0.98 -14.18
N SER A 223 10.53 0.46 -12.98
CA SER A 223 11.61 0.07 -12.06
C SER A 223 12.27 -1.25 -12.49
N THR A 224 13.50 -1.48 -12.04
CA THR A 224 14.21 -2.75 -12.30
C THR A 224 13.46 -3.92 -11.64
N PRO A 225 12.96 -4.92 -12.41
CA PRO A 225 12.23 -6.05 -11.85
C PRO A 225 13.04 -6.82 -10.80
N GLY A 226 12.40 -7.19 -9.69
CA GLY A 226 13.01 -7.92 -8.59
C GLY A 226 13.98 -7.13 -7.71
N ALA A 227 14.34 -5.89 -8.07
CA ALA A 227 15.33 -5.11 -7.33
C ALA A 227 14.77 -4.36 -6.11
N ASN A 228 13.44 -4.36 -5.93
CA ASN A 228 12.73 -3.58 -4.91
C ASN A 228 13.13 -2.09 -4.97
N ARG A 229 12.94 -1.46 -6.13
CA ARG A 229 13.35 -0.06 -6.43
C ARG A 229 12.19 0.83 -6.85
N ARG A 230 10.99 0.52 -6.36
CA ARG A 230 9.81 1.36 -6.51
C ARG A 230 9.88 2.47 -5.47
N TRP A 231 9.19 3.60 -5.66
CA TRP A 231 9.26 4.67 -4.65
C TRP A 231 8.78 4.23 -3.25
N PRO A 232 7.77 3.34 -3.10
CA PRO A 232 7.41 2.82 -1.78
C PRO A 232 8.51 1.95 -1.16
N ASP A 233 9.33 1.25 -1.96
CA ASP A 233 10.46 0.46 -1.47
C ASP A 233 11.58 1.36 -0.93
N PHE A 234 11.94 2.40 -1.68
CA PHE A 234 12.90 3.40 -1.20
C PHE A 234 12.40 4.12 0.05
N LEU A 235 11.10 4.41 0.10
CA LEU A 235 10.46 4.98 1.28
C LEU A 235 10.54 4.02 2.47
N ALA A 236 10.22 2.73 2.28
CA ALA A 236 10.33 1.70 3.31
C ALA A 236 11.75 1.63 3.88
N ARG A 237 12.78 1.61 3.02
CA ARG A 237 14.19 1.59 3.45
C ARG A 237 14.55 2.80 4.31
N ARG A 238 14.07 3.98 3.92
CA ARG A 238 14.33 5.22 4.66
C ARG A 238 13.58 5.26 6.00
N LEU A 239 12.36 4.72 6.06
CA LEU A 239 11.46 4.82 7.21
C LEU A 239 11.60 3.65 8.21
N ALA A 240 12.13 2.50 7.80
CA ALA A 240 12.32 1.33 8.65
C ALA A 240 13.14 1.62 9.94
N PRO A 241 14.24 2.42 9.91
CA PRO A 241 14.96 2.80 11.13
C PRO A 241 14.13 3.64 12.12
N GLN A 242 13.06 4.31 11.65
CA GLN A 242 12.12 5.03 12.51
C GLN A 242 10.97 4.15 13.02
N GLY A 243 10.97 2.85 12.66
CA GLY A 243 9.90 1.92 13.05
C GLY A 243 8.57 2.20 12.35
N VAL A 244 8.60 2.83 11.16
CA VAL A 244 7.43 3.14 10.35
C VAL A 244 7.33 2.13 9.20
N GLY A 245 6.16 1.53 9.03
CA GLY A 245 5.88 0.62 7.92
C GLY A 245 5.43 1.37 6.67
N VAL A 246 5.66 0.75 5.52
CA VAL A 246 5.22 1.26 4.22
C VAL A 246 4.62 0.10 3.44
N VAL A 247 3.42 0.32 2.89
CA VAL A 247 2.71 -0.67 2.09
C VAL A 247 2.36 -0.09 0.73
N ASN A 248 2.44 -0.91 -0.32
CA ASN A 248 2.18 -0.49 -1.69
C ASN A 248 0.75 -0.90 -2.10
N ALA A 249 -0.12 0.10 -2.24
CA ALA A 249 -1.48 -0.05 -2.75
C ALA A 249 -1.63 0.51 -4.18
N GLY A 250 -0.53 0.56 -4.93
CA GLY A 250 -0.51 0.84 -6.36
C GLY A 250 -1.21 -0.24 -7.18
N ILE A 251 -1.81 0.16 -8.29
CA ILE A 251 -2.32 -0.73 -9.34
C ILE A 251 -2.00 -0.08 -10.69
N SER A 252 -1.30 -0.79 -11.56
CA SER A 252 -1.12 -0.32 -12.93
C SER A 252 -2.44 -0.07 -13.65
N GLY A 253 -2.57 1.10 -14.27
CA GLY A 253 -3.82 1.52 -14.91
C GLY A 253 -4.93 1.99 -13.97
N ALA A 254 -4.67 2.11 -12.66
CA ALA A 254 -5.70 2.58 -11.74
C ALA A 254 -6.16 3.99 -12.05
N ARG A 255 -7.45 4.22 -11.82
CA ARG A 255 -8.13 5.49 -12.01
C ARG A 255 -8.94 5.85 -10.77
N VAL A 256 -9.16 7.14 -10.57
CA VAL A 256 -10.01 7.64 -9.47
C VAL A 256 -11.46 7.22 -9.68
N TRP A 257 -11.95 7.35 -10.92
CA TRP A 257 -13.36 7.13 -11.26
C TRP A 257 -13.64 5.82 -12.01
N GLY A 258 -12.71 5.36 -12.83
CA GLY A 258 -12.98 4.27 -13.78
C GLY A 258 -12.41 2.93 -13.35
N ASP A 259 -13.21 1.87 -13.51
CA ASP A 259 -12.73 0.49 -13.41
C ASP A 259 -12.08 0.06 -14.73
N LYS A 260 -11.11 -0.87 -14.70
CA LYS A 260 -10.74 -1.76 -15.82
C LYS A 260 -9.66 -2.73 -15.33
N MET A 261 -8.39 -2.30 -15.36
CA MET A 261 -7.26 -3.07 -14.83
C MET A 261 -7.36 -3.24 -13.31
N GLY A 262 -8.04 -2.34 -12.63
CA GLY A 262 -8.41 -2.45 -11.22
C GLY A 262 -9.81 -1.90 -10.99
N VAL A 263 -10.33 -2.13 -9.79
CA VAL A 263 -11.47 -1.34 -9.27
C VAL A 263 -11.02 0.09 -9.02
N ASN A 264 -11.88 1.07 -9.29
CA ASN A 264 -11.61 2.49 -9.10
C ASN A 264 -11.21 2.81 -7.65
N ALA A 265 -10.45 3.89 -7.50
CA ALA A 265 -9.83 4.27 -6.23
C ALA A 265 -10.86 4.41 -5.11
N MET A 266 -11.99 5.08 -5.37
CA MET A 266 -12.99 5.35 -4.33
C MET A 266 -13.60 4.07 -3.78
N ALA A 267 -13.90 3.10 -4.65
CA ALA A 267 -14.49 1.83 -4.25
C ALA A 267 -13.51 0.92 -3.49
N ARG A 268 -12.20 0.99 -3.78
CA ARG A 268 -11.19 0.15 -3.10
C ARG A 268 -10.48 0.81 -1.91
N PHE A 269 -10.67 2.11 -1.70
CA PHE A 269 -9.91 2.88 -0.72
C PHE A 269 -10.01 2.32 0.71
N ASP A 270 -11.20 1.93 1.15
CA ASP A 270 -11.37 1.38 2.49
C ASP A 270 -10.60 0.07 2.68
N ALA A 271 -10.70 -0.84 1.72
CA ALA A 271 -10.07 -2.16 1.81
C ALA A 271 -8.55 -2.12 1.60
N ASP A 272 -8.06 -1.27 0.70
CA ASP A 272 -6.64 -1.21 0.33
C ASP A 272 -5.83 -0.25 1.20
N VAL A 273 -6.49 0.70 1.85
CA VAL A 273 -5.82 1.72 2.68
C VAL A 273 -6.36 1.72 4.10
N LEU A 274 -7.64 2.07 4.30
CA LEU A 274 -8.15 2.41 5.63
C LEU A 274 -8.24 1.21 6.57
N SER A 275 -8.36 0.01 6.02
CA SER A 275 -8.41 -1.26 6.76
C SER A 275 -7.03 -1.86 7.03
N GLN A 276 -5.94 -1.25 6.55
CA GLN A 276 -4.59 -1.78 6.79
C GLN A 276 -4.15 -1.60 8.24
N PRO A 277 -3.70 -2.66 8.94
CA PRO A 277 -3.30 -2.55 10.34
C PRO A 277 -2.19 -1.52 10.54
N GLY A 278 -2.41 -0.58 11.47
CA GLY A 278 -1.45 0.46 11.80
C GLY A 278 -1.41 1.64 10.83
N VAL A 279 -2.26 1.69 9.79
CA VAL A 279 -2.29 2.84 8.87
C VAL A 279 -2.55 4.14 9.62
N ARG A 280 -1.69 5.13 9.36
CA ARG A 280 -1.80 6.48 9.91
C ARG A 280 -1.79 7.55 8.83
N THR A 281 -1.16 7.22 7.71
CA THR A 281 -0.99 8.15 6.59
C THR A 281 -1.20 7.41 5.30
N VAL A 282 -1.85 8.05 4.35
CA VAL A 282 -1.86 7.64 2.95
C VAL A 282 -1.22 8.74 2.10
N VAL A 283 -0.30 8.36 1.23
CA VAL A 283 0.22 9.20 0.16
C VAL A 283 -0.53 8.79 -1.10
N MET A 284 -1.40 9.67 -1.58
CA MET A 284 -2.23 9.43 -2.76
C MET A 284 -1.62 10.09 -3.98
N MET A 285 -1.30 9.32 -5.01
CA MET A 285 -0.91 9.83 -6.33
C MET A 285 -1.62 9.03 -7.41
N MET A 286 -2.65 9.64 -8.00
CA MET A 286 -3.45 9.01 -9.06
C MET A 286 -4.16 10.07 -9.89
N GLY A 287 -4.36 9.81 -11.17
CA GLY A 287 -5.13 10.68 -12.07
C GLY A 287 -4.57 10.73 -13.48
N ILE A 288 -3.33 10.23 -13.67
CA ILE A 288 -2.69 10.19 -14.98
C ILE A 288 -3.48 9.32 -15.97
N ASN A 289 -4.02 8.18 -15.51
CA ASN A 289 -4.84 7.30 -16.34
C ASN A 289 -6.25 7.84 -16.56
N ASP A 290 -6.84 8.54 -15.59
CA ASP A 290 -8.12 9.24 -15.78
C ASP A 290 -8.03 10.27 -16.92
N ILE A 291 -6.89 10.97 -17.01
CA ILE A 291 -6.61 11.96 -18.04
C ILE A 291 -6.15 11.30 -19.35
N GLY A 292 -5.28 10.30 -19.25
CA GLY A 292 -4.54 9.71 -20.37
C GLY A 292 -5.32 8.68 -21.17
N TRP A 293 -6.23 7.93 -20.54
CA TRP A 293 -6.95 6.83 -21.21
C TRP A 293 -8.05 7.25 -22.17
N PRO A 294 -8.90 8.26 -21.87
CA PRO A 294 -9.95 8.69 -22.80
C PRO A 294 -9.39 9.02 -24.18
N ASP A 295 -10.10 8.65 -25.25
CA ASP A 295 -9.66 8.86 -26.63
C ASP A 295 -8.28 8.22 -26.94
N SER A 296 -8.02 7.04 -26.36
CA SER A 296 -6.83 6.23 -26.63
C SER A 296 -7.19 4.74 -26.71
N ALA A 297 -6.22 3.90 -27.05
CA ALA A 297 -6.41 2.44 -27.10
C ALA A 297 -6.91 1.83 -25.77
N PHE A 298 -6.67 2.49 -24.63
CA PHE A 298 -7.11 2.00 -23.32
C PHE A 298 -8.61 2.20 -23.06
N ALA A 299 -9.18 3.31 -23.57
CA ALA A 299 -10.58 3.67 -23.36
C ALA A 299 -11.08 4.59 -24.49
N PRO A 300 -11.29 4.04 -25.70
CA PRO A 300 -11.63 4.84 -26.89
C PRO A 300 -12.99 5.55 -26.77
N ASP A 301 -13.91 4.97 -25.99
CA ASP A 301 -15.28 5.48 -25.84
C ASP A 301 -15.48 6.34 -24.58
N ASP A 302 -14.44 6.49 -23.74
CA ASP A 302 -14.53 7.30 -22.53
C ASP A 302 -14.51 8.79 -22.88
N ALA A 303 -15.37 9.57 -22.22
CA ALA A 303 -15.35 11.03 -22.35
C ALA A 303 -14.05 11.61 -21.74
N PRO A 304 -13.50 12.71 -22.32
CA PRO A 304 -12.35 13.39 -21.74
C PRO A 304 -12.57 13.79 -20.28
N MET A 305 -11.55 13.58 -19.44
CA MET A 305 -11.57 13.96 -18.04
C MET A 305 -11.43 15.47 -17.84
N THR A 306 -11.99 15.98 -16.74
CA THR A 306 -11.86 17.39 -16.34
C THR A 306 -11.24 17.51 -14.95
N ALA A 307 -10.56 18.64 -14.70
CA ALA A 307 -9.95 18.88 -13.40
C ALA A 307 -10.99 18.94 -12.27
N ALA A 308 -12.16 19.52 -12.53
CA ALA A 308 -13.27 19.59 -11.57
C ALA A 308 -13.76 18.20 -11.15
N ARG A 309 -13.86 17.25 -12.09
CA ARG A 309 -14.30 15.87 -11.81
C ARG A 309 -13.24 15.10 -11.01
N LEU A 310 -11.96 15.25 -11.34
CA LEU A 310 -10.89 14.65 -10.53
C LEU A 310 -10.84 15.24 -9.12
N ALA A 311 -10.93 16.56 -8.99
CA ALA A 311 -11.00 17.25 -7.71
C ALA A 311 -12.15 16.74 -6.82
N GLU A 312 -13.30 16.43 -7.40
CA GLU A 312 -14.42 15.83 -6.65
C GLU A 312 -14.07 14.45 -6.08
N GLY A 313 -13.47 13.57 -6.90
CA GLY A 313 -13.02 12.26 -6.42
C GLY A 313 -11.96 12.36 -5.32
N TYR A 314 -11.03 13.31 -5.46
CA TYR A 314 -10.05 13.59 -4.40
C TYR A 314 -10.72 14.07 -3.11
N ARG A 315 -11.71 14.96 -3.16
CA ARG A 315 -12.44 15.39 -1.96
C ARG A 315 -13.07 14.20 -1.23
N GLN A 316 -13.73 13.30 -1.95
CA GLN A 316 -14.36 12.12 -1.34
C GLN A 316 -13.33 11.23 -0.64
N LEU A 317 -12.17 11.00 -1.27
CA LEU A 317 -11.07 10.24 -0.66
C LEU A 317 -10.50 10.95 0.57
N THR A 318 -10.34 12.27 0.53
CA THR A 318 -9.86 13.04 1.69
C THR A 318 -10.83 13.00 2.87
N GLU A 319 -12.14 13.11 2.63
CA GLU A 319 -13.15 12.99 3.67
C GLU A 319 -13.21 11.58 4.26
N ALA A 320 -13.11 10.54 3.41
CA ALA A 320 -13.06 9.16 3.87
C ALA A 320 -11.84 8.88 4.77
N ALA A 321 -10.67 9.44 4.42
CA ALA A 321 -9.46 9.32 5.24
C ALA A 321 -9.62 10.02 6.60
N ARG A 322 -10.11 11.27 6.59
CA ARG A 322 -10.38 12.05 7.81
C ARG A 322 -11.39 11.39 8.73
N ALA A 323 -12.45 10.81 8.18
CA ALA A 323 -13.45 10.08 8.94
C ALA A 323 -12.86 8.87 9.70
N ARG A 324 -11.73 8.31 9.22
CA ARG A 324 -10.98 7.23 9.90
C ARG A 324 -9.78 7.71 10.70
N GLY A 325 -9.56 9.03 10.79
CA GLY A 325 -8.39 9.61 11.46
C GLY A 325 -7.07 9.29 10.75
N VAL A 326 -7.11 9.02 9.44
CA VAL A 326 -5.95 8.78 8.59
C VAL A 326 -5.57 10.09 7.90
N ARG A 327 -4.30 10.50 8.04
CA ARG A 327 -3.76 11.66 7.34
C ARG A 327 -3.65 11.38 5.85
N ILE A 328 -4.04 12.30 4.99
CA ILE A 328 -3.95 12.15 3.54
C ILE A 328 -3.01 13.20 2.93
N VAL A 329 -1.97 12.72 2.27
CA VAL A 329 -0.99 13.51 1.52
C VAL A 329 -1.28 13.40 0.03
N GLY A 330 -1.52 14.52 -0.64
CA GLY A 330 -1.73 14.56 -2.08
C GLY A 330 -0.41 14.66 -2.84
N GLY A 331 -0.17 13.74 -3.78
CA GLY A 331 0.92 13.81 -4.75
C GLY A 331 0.45 14.46 -6.04
N THR A 332 1.18 15.46 -6.54
CA THR A 332 0.92 16.02 -7.88
C THR A 332 1.15 14.96 -8.97
N ILE A 333 0.40 15.05 -10.06
CA ILE A 333 0.48 14.14 -11.21
C ILE A 333 1.74 14.45 -12.02
N ALA A 334 2.57 13.43 -12.26
CA ALA A 334 3.83 13.53 -12.99
C ALA A 334 3.66 14.05 -14.44
N PRO A 335 4.69 14.69 -15.02
CA PRO A 335 4.73 15.02 -16.44
C PRO A 335 4.74 13.74 -17.30
N PHE A 336 4.18 13.82 -18.51
CA PHE A 336 3.96 12.64 -19.38
C PHE A 336 3.93 12.98 -20.88
N GLU A 337 4.50 14.11 -21.29
CA GLU A 337 4.68 14.41 -22.71
C GLU A 337 5.50 13.31 -23.39
N GLY A 338 4.92 12.77 -24.46
CA GLY A 338 5.53 11.68 -25.23
C GLY A 338 5.20 10.29 -24.69
N SER A 339 4.39 10.17 -23.63
CA SER A 339 4.03 8.89 -23.01
C SER A 339 3.60 7.85 -24.07
N LEU A 340 4.29 6.71 -24.08
CA LEU A 340 4.00 5.56 -24.96
C LEU A 340 4.09 5.86 -26.46
N HIS A 341 4.74 6.97 -26.85
CA HIS A 341 4.92 7.34 -28.24
C HIS A 341 5.69 6.25 -29.01
N GLY A 342 5.27 5.99 -30.27
CA GLY A 342 5.88 4.95 -31.09
C GLY A 342 5.44 3.52 -30.75
N THR A 343 4.52 3.34 -29.80
CA THR A 343 3.89 2.05 -29.48
C THR A 343 2.43 2.00 -29.98
N PRO A 344 1.81 0.81 -30.08
CA PRO A 344 0.37 0.69 -30.32
C PRO A 344 -0.51 1.35 -29.24
N LEU A 345 0.06 1.71 -28.10
CA LEU A 345 -0.61 2.36 -26.96
C LEU A 345 -0.42 3.88 -26.95
N SER A 346 0.02 4.46 -28.07
CA SER A 346 0.09 5.92 -28.27
C SER A 346 -1.28 6.59 -28.10
N GLY A 347 -1.28 7.92 -27.95
CA GLY A 347 -2.49 8.71 -27.67
C GLY A 347 -2.78 8.90 -26.18
N HIS A 348 -1.95 8.33 -25.30
CA HIS A 348 -2.04 8.57 -23.86
C HIS A 348 -1.77 10.04 -23.50
N TYR A 349 -0.94 10.74 -24.28
CA TYR A 349 -0.66 12.18 -24.14
C TYR A 349 -1.28 13.03 -25.25
N SER A 350 -1.71 14.24 -24.87
CA SER A 350 -1.93 15.36 -25.78
C SER A 350 -1.77 16.69 -25.02
N PRO A 351 -1.54 17.82 -25.70
CA PRO A 351 -1.50 19.13 -25.03
C PRO A 351 -2.78 19.46 -24.25
N ALA A 352 -3.94 19.00 -24.72
CA ALA A 352 -5.21 19.19 -24.01
C ALA A 352 -5.27 18.37 -22.71
N LYS A 353 -4.76 17.13 -22.74
CA LYS A 353 -4.63 16.27 -21.56
C LYS A 353 -3.65 16.86 -20.54
N ASP A 354 -2.52 17.41 -20.99
CA ASP A 354 -1.56 18.08 -20.11
C ASP A 354 -2.11 19.38 -19.49
N ALA A 355 -2.93 20.14 -20.23
CA ALA A 355 -3.62 21.30 -19.67
C ALA A 355 -4.53 20.91 -18.49
N VAL A 356 -5.26 19.79 -18.60
CA VAL A 356 -6.06 19.24 -17.48
C VAL A 356 -5.16 18.81 -16.32
N ARG A 357 -4.04 18.14 -16.60
CA ARG A 357 -3.06 17.75 -15.56
C ARG A 357 -2.55 18.97 -14.79
N LEU A 358 -2.18 20.04 -15.49
CA LEU A 358 -1.69 21.28 -14.87
C LEU A 358 -2.77 21.93 -14.00
N GLU A 359 -4.03 21.96 -14.47
CA GLU A 359 -5.15 22.48 -13.69
C GLU A 359 -5.40 21.65 -12.42
N VAL A 360 -5.36 20.32 -12.53
CA VAL A 360 -5.46 19.41 -11.38
C VAL A 360 -4.30 19.62 -10.41
N ASN A 361 -3.06 19.70 -10.90
CA ASN A 361 -1.89 19.91 -10.03
C ASN A 361 -1.93 21.25 -9.31
N ARG A 362 -2.41 22.31 -9.96
CA ARG A 362 -2.67 23.59 -9.31
C ARG A 362 -3.71 23.42 -8.19
N TRP A 363 -4.83 22.73 -8.47
CA TRP A 363 -5.85 22.45 -7.46
C TRP A 363 -5.31 21.64 -6.27
N ILE A 364 -4.48 20.62 -6.51
CA ILE A 364 -3.84 19.82 -5.45
C ILE A 364 -3.02 20.73 -4.53
N ARG A 365 -2.22 21.65 -5.09
CA ARG A 365 -1.35 22.56 -4.33
C ARG A 365 -2.12 23.63 -3.55
N GLU A 366 -3.19 24.19 -4.12
CA GLU A 366 -3.79 25.43 -3.64
C GLU A 366 -5.11 25.25 -2.88
N SER A 367 -5.82 24.13 -3.10
CA SER A 367 -7.18 23.95 -2.57
C SER A 367 -7.27 23.82 -1.05
N GLY A 368 -6.18 23.39 -0.40
CA GLY A 368 -6.20 22.98 1.02
C GLY A 368 -7.00 21.69 1.26
N ALA A 369 -7.35 20.94 0.21
CA ALA A 369 -8.15 19.71 0.34
C ALA A 369 -7.36 18.58 1.02
N PHE A 370 -6.05 18.53 0.85
CA PHE A 370 -5.16 17.54 1.48
C PHE A 370 -4.53 18.07 2.78
N ASP A 371 -4.14 17.18 3.69
CA ASP A 371 -3.51 17.58 4.95
C ASP A 371 -2.02 17.96 4.77
N ALA A 372 -1.42 17.52 3.67
CA ALA A 372 -0.16 17.99 3.10
C ALA A 372 -0.09 17.64 1.61
N VAL A 373 0.86 18.24 0.89
CA VAL A 373 1.10 18.00 -0.53
C VAL A 373 2.58 17.67 -0.74
N VAL A 374 2.85 16.68 -1.58
CA VAL A 374 4.18 16.41 -2.14
C VAL A 374 4.16 16.70 -3.64
N ASP A 375 5.09 17.51 -4.10
CA ASP A 375 5.11 17.95 -5.50
C ASP A 375 5.93 17.02 -6.40
N PHE A 376 5.41 15.83 -6.69
CA PHE A 376 6.08 14.87 -7.58
C PHE A 376 6.27 15.38 -9.01
N ASP A 377 5.37 16.22 -9.53
CA ASP A 377 5.55 16.95 -10.80
C ASP A 377 6.84 17.77 -10.78
N ALA A 378 7.07 18.58 -9.74
CA ALA A 378 8.29 19.37 -9.62
C ALA A 378 9.55 18.50 -9.43
N VAL A 379 9.43 17.37 -8.73
CA VAL A 379 10.54 16.41 -8.52
C VAL A 379 10.95 15.76 -9.83
N LEU A 380 9.99 15.40 -10.68
CA LEU A 380 10.24 14.53 -11.82
C LEU A 380 10.47 15.29 -13.14
N ARG A 381 9.99 16.53 -13.28
CA ARG A 381 10.01 17.25 -14.56
C ARG A 381 11.39 17.68 -15.01
N ASP A 382 11.62 17.65 -16.32
CA ASP A 382 12.75 18.32 -16.95
C ASP A 382 12.58 19.84 -16.78
N PRO A 383 13.52 20.56 -16.14
CA PRO A 383 13.43 22.02 -16.03
C PRO A 383 13.47 22.75 -17.37
N ALA A 384 14.04 22.15 -18.42
CA ALA A 384 14.04 22.71 -19.78
C ALA A 384 12.75 22.39 -20.56
N HIS A 385 12.08 21.28 -20.23
CA HIS A 385 10.83 20.83 -20.85
C HIS A 385 9.83 20.35 -19.78
N PRO A 386 9.15 21.25 -19.07
CA PRO A 386 8.37 20.89 -17.87
C PRO A 386 7.21 19.91 -18.05
N ALA A 387 6.81 19.63 -19.30
CA ALA A 387 5.79 18.63 -19.62
C ALA A 387 6.38 17.20 -19.73
N ARG A 388 7.70 17.03 -19.66
CA ARG A 388 8.43 15.75 -19.76
C ARG A 388 9.06 15.35 -18.43
N LEU A 389 9.26 14.05 -18.26
CA LEU A 389 10.18 13.53 -17.25
C LEU A 389 11.60 14.02 -17.54
N LEU A 390 12.36 14.34 -16.50
CA LEU A 390 13.79 14.56 -16.59
C LEU A 390 14.43 13.30 -17.19
N PRO A 391 15.30 13.38 -18.22
CA PRO A 391 15.82 12.20 -18.90
C PRO A 391 16.51 11.18 -17.97
N ALA A 392 17.14 11.64 -16.88
CA ALA A 392 17.74 10.76 -15.87
C ALA A 392 16.71 9.96 -15.05
N TYR A 393 15.48 10.45 -14.99
CA TYR A 393 14.36 9.85 -14.28
C TYR A 393 13.37 9.13 -15.20
N ASP A 394 13.55 9.18 -16.52
CA ASP A 394 12.68 8.52 -17.48
C ASP A 394 13.10 7.05 -17.65
N SER A 395 12.16 6.11 -17.58
CA SER A 395 12.41 4.70 -17.90
C SER A 395 12.60 4.44 -19.39
N GLY A 396 12.25 5.44 -20.23
CA GLY A 396 12.36 5.41 -21.69
C GLY A 396 11.00 5.38 -22.38
N ASP A 397 9.90 5.22 -21.64
CA ASP A 397 8.54 5.24 -22.19
C ASP A 397 7.82 6.59 -22.02
N HIS A 398 8.52 7.58 -21.43
CA HIS A 398 8.05 8.94 -21.20
C HIS A 398 6.80 9.04 -20.31
N LEU A 399 6.48 7.99 -19.56
CA LEU A 399 5.36 7.93 -18.61
C LEU A 399 5.83 7.52 -17.22
N HIS A 400 6.69 6.51 -17.14
CA HIS A 400 7.10 5.90 -15.89
C HIS A 400 8.50 6.32 -15.47
N PRO A 401 8.70 6.61 -14.17
CA PRO A 401 10.03 6.84 -13.63
C PRO A 401 10.95 5.61 -13.74
N SER A 402 12.24 5.86 -13.93
CA SER A 402 13.31 4.89 -13.70
C SER A 402 13.57 4.70 -12.19
N ASP A 403 14.44 3.75 -11.82
CA ASP A 403 14.91 3.58 -10.44
C ASP A 403 15.37 4.90 -9.79
N ALA A 404 16.05 5.76 -10.56
CA ALA A 404 16.53 7.05 -10.06
C ALA A 404 15.38 8.04 -9.81
N GLY A 405 14.37 8.07 -10.69
CA GLY A 405 13.17 8.87 -10.50
C GLY A 405 12.36 8.41 -9.29
N TYR A 406 12.20 7.10 -9.11
CA TYR A 406 11.53 6.54 -7.93
C TYR A 406 12.26 6.82 -6.62
N GLN A 407 13.59 6.79 -6.64
CA GLN A 407 14.37 7.21 -5.48
C GLN A 407 14.14 8.70 -5.15
N ALA A 408 14.12 9.57 -6.17
CA ALA A 408 13.86 11.01 -5.98
C ALA A 408 12.46 11.27 -5.40
N MET A 409 11.44 10.56 -5.86
CA MET A 409 10.08 10.63 -5.28
C MET A 409 10.07 10.26 -3.80
N ALA A 410 10.72 9.16 -3.42
CA ALA A 410 10.78 8.72 -2.02
C ALA A 410 11.52 9.70 -1.09
N GLN A 411 12.48 10.45 -1.64
CA GLN A 411 13.25 11.47 -0.93
C GLN A 411 12.45 12.77 -0.69
N ALA A 412 11.44 13.06 -1.53
CA ALA A 412 10.60 14.24 -1.41
C ALA A 412 9.59 14.18 -0.24
N LEU A 413 9.36 12.99 0.32
CA LEU A 413 8.48 12.77 1.46
C LEU A 413 9.31 12.88 2.75
N ASP A 414 9.02 13.79 3.66
CA ASP A 414 9.64 13.83 4.99
C ASP A 414 8.65 13.44 6.11
N LEU A 415 9.14 13.33 7.35
CA LEU A 415 8.29 12.97 8.49
C LEU A 415 7.25 14.05 8.80
N ALA A 416 7.55 15.32 8.53
CA ALA A 416 6.62 16.43 8.72
C ALA A 416 5.44 16.34 7.74
N THR A 417 5.73 16.04 6.47
CA THR A 417 4.71 15.77 5.44
C THR A 417 3.86 14.57 5.85
N LEU A 418 4.50 13.47 6.25
CA LEU A 418 3.83 12.21 6.53
C LEU A 418 3.06 12.19 7.85
N PHE A 419 3.48 12.92 8.88
CA PHE A 419 2.90 12.81 10.23
C PHE A 419 2.59 14.15 10.90
N GLY A 420 2.88 15.28 10.24
CA GLY A 420 2.64 16.63 10.79
C GLY A 420 3.54 16.98 11.98
N ARG A 421 4.73 16.38 12.08
CA ARG A 421 5.67 16.53 13.22
C ARG A 421 7.07 16.89 12.80
#